data_AF-I3SGF5-F1
#
_entry.id   AF-I3SGF5-F1
#
_cell.length_a   1.000
_cell.length_b   1.000
_cell.length_c   1.000
_cell.angle_alpha   90.00
_cell.angle_beta   90.00
_cell.angle_gamma   90.00
#
_symmetry.space_group_name_H-M   'P 1'
#
loop_
_entity.id
_entity.type
_entity.pdbx_description
1 polymer ?
#
loop_
_entity_poly.entity_id
_entity_poly.type
_entity_poly.pdbx_seq_one_letter_code
_entity_poly.pdbx_strand_id
1 'polypeptide(L)' 'MRNLQLEKMAVGLQLSEPWLREYQVLPSGTHPCMQMSAFGGYILSGTKICE' A
#
# COMPACT_ATOMS: atom_id res chain seq x y z
N MET A 1 6.01 12.74 5.10
CA MET A 1 5.24 13.65 4.23
C MET A 1 5.59 15.12 4.50
N ARG A 2 5.30 15.66 5.70
CA ARG A 2 5.48 17.10 6.02
C ARG A 2 6.87 17.66 5.70
N ASN A 3 7.95 17.01 6.13
CA ASN A 3 9.31 17.52 5.89
C ASN A 3 9.66 17.57 4.39
N LEU A 4 9.28 16.53 3.64
CA LEU A 4 9.47 16.47 2.17
C LEU A 4 8.71 17.58 1.43
N GLN A 5 7.54 17.98 1.96
CA GLN A 5 6.76 19.10 1.42
C GLN A 5 7.41 20.45 1.76
N LEU A 6 7.85 20.64 3.00
CA LEU A 6 8.49 21.87 3.45
C LEU A 6 9.80 22.14 2.68
N GLU A 7 10.58 21.10 2.45
CA GLU A 7 11.85 21.17 1.71
C GLU A 7 11.66 21.12 0.19
N LYS A 8 10.41 21.00 -0.30
CA LYS A 8 10.06 20.91 -1.74
C LYS A 8 10.84 19.85 -2.52
N MET A 9 11.24 18.75 -1.89
CA MET A 9 12.10 17.72 -2.49
C MET A 9 11.36 16.72 -3.38
N ALA A 10 10.04 16.60 -3.21
CA ALA A 10 9.23 15.63 -3.95
C ALA A 10 7.82 16.14 -4.24
N VAL A 11 7.27 15.74 -5.38
CA VAL A 11 5.90 16.04 -5.83
C VAL A 11 5.04 14.78 -5.84
N GLY A 12 3.71 14.98 -5.82
CA GLY A 12 2.76 13.87 -5.89
C GLY A 12 2.83 12.92 -4.69
N LEU A 13 3.16 13.43 -3.50
CA LEU A 13 3.27 12.59 -2.30
C LEU A 13 1.91 11.97 -1.96
N GLN A 14 1.85 10.64 -1.88
CA GLN A 14 0.65 9.88 -1.54
C GLN A 14 0.94 8.89 -0.42
N LEU A 15 0.07 8.87 0.60
CA LEU A 15 0.07 7.83 1.63
C LEU A 15 -1.02 6.83 1.28
N SER A 16 -0.66 5.56 1.14
CA SER A 16 -1.60 4.49 0.79
C SER A 16 -1.43 3.28 1.71
N GLU A 17 -2.53 2.64 2.04
CA GLU A 17 -2.58 1.35 2.74
C GLU A 17 -3.02 0.26 1.75
N PRO A 18 -2.20 -0.78 1.49
CA PRO A 18 -2.60 -1.89 0.64
C PRO A 18 -3.42 -2.91 1.43
N TRP A 19 -4.50 -3.39 0.82
CA TRP A 19 -5.28 -4.52 1.33
C TRP A 19 -5.04 -5.74 0.45
N LEU A 20 -4.57 -6.82 1.07
CA LEU A 20 -4.37 -8.10 0.42
C LEU A 20 -5.39 -9.10 0.94
N ARG A 21 -6.01 -9.85 0.02
CA ARG A 21 -6.91 -10.95 0.37
C ARG A 21 -6.52 -12.19 -0.40
N GLU A 22 -6.02 -13.18 0.32
CA GLU A 22 -5.70 -14.49 -0.24
C GLU A 22 -6.96 -15.33 -0.41
N TYR A 23 -7.03 -16.04 -1.53
CA TYR A 23 -8.13 -16.95 -1.86
C TYR A 23 -7.62 -18.38 -1.97
N GLN A 24 -8.35 -19.29 -1.35
CA GLN A 24 -8.17 -20.73 -1.49
C GLN A 24 -9.05 -21.24 -2.63
N VAL A 25 -8.43 -21.83 -3.64
CA VAL A 25 -9.11 -22.40 -4.82
C VAL A 25 -9.16 -23.93 -4.69
N LEU A 26 -10.35 -24.47 -4.55
CA LEU A 26 -10.62 -25.91 -4.54
C LEU A 26 -11.55 -26.28 -5.70
N PRO A 27 -11.51 -27.53 -6.21
CA PRO A 27 -12.37 -27.95 -7.32
C PRO A 27 -13.87 -27.70 -7.13
N SER A 28 -14.35 -27.71 -5.88
CA SER A 28 -15.76 -27.51 -5.51
C SER A 28 -16.04 -26.18 -4.78
N GLY A 29 -15.07 -25.28 -4.69
CA GLY A 29 -15.29 -23.99 -4.06
C GLY A 29 -14.05 -23.09 -4.00
N THR A 30 -14.23 -21.82 -4.37
CA THR A 30 -13.22 -20.77 -4.17
C THR A 30 -13.72 -19.82 -3.10
N HIS A 31 -12.91 -19.61 -2.06
CA HIS A 31 -13.26 -18.75 -0.93
C HIS A 31 -12.03 -18.04 -0.37
N PRO A 32 -12.19 -16.88 0.29
CA PRO A 32 -11.09 -16.24 1.02
C PRO A 32 -10.54 -17.16 2.12
N CYS A 33 -9.25 -17.04 2.42
CA CYS A 33 -8.69 -17.71 3.59
C CYS A 33 -9.40 -17.23 4.88
N MET A 34 -9.70 -18.15 5.81
CA MET A 34 -10.44 -17.82 7.04
C MET A 34 -9.61 -17.01 8.04
N GLN A 35 -8.29 -17.15 8.02
CA GLN A 35 -7.40 -16.45 8.95
C GLN A 35 -6.29 -15.76 8.16
N MET A 36 -6.21 -14.43 8.29
CA MET A 36 -5.20 -13.60 7.62
C MET A 36 -4.86 -12.38 8.47
N SER A 37 -3.72 -11.75 8.18
CA SER A 37 -3.39 -10.44 8.73
C SER A 37 -4.31 -9.38 8.12
N ALA A 38 -4.90 -8.54 8.96
CA ALA A 38 -5.76 -7.45 8.50
C ALA A 38 -4.99 -6.22 8.00
N PHE A 39 -3.70 -6.13 8.31
CA PHE A 39 -2.91 -4.93 8.12
C PHE A 39 -1.53 -5.24 7.54
N GLY A 40 -1.14 -4.48 6.51
CA GLY A 40 0.14 -4.62 5.81
C GLY A 40 1.12 -3.45 6.01
N GLY A 41 0.75 -2.41 6.76
CA GLY A 41 1.53 -1.17 6.87
C GLY A 41 1.05 -0.07 5.92
N TYR A 42 1.75 1.06 5.94
CA TYR A 42 1.50 2.20 5.05
C TYR A 42 2.70 2.47 4.15
N ILE A 43 2.44 2.88 2.91
CA ILE A 43 3.46 3.28 1.94
C ILE A 43 3.31 4.77 1.66
N LEU A 44 4.39 5.53 1.81
CA LEU A 44 4.50 6.89 1.33
C LEU A 44 5.27 6.88 0.00
N SER A 45 4.59 7.20 -1.10
CA SER A 45 5.16 7.30 -2.44
C SER A 45 5.20 8.75 -2.91
N GLY A 46 6.02 9.04 -3.92
CA GLY A 46 6.12 10.33 -4.60
C GLY A 46 7.31 10.38 -5.55
N THR A 47 7.39 11.43 -6.37
CA THR A 47 8.48 11.61 -7.35
C THR A 47 9.46 12.66 -6.84
N LYS A 48 10.74 12.28 -6.74
CA LYS A 48 11.81 13.23 -6.41
C LYS A 48 11.97 14.27 -7.53
N ILE A 49 12.14 15.53 -7.16
CA ILE A 49 12.55 16.58 -8.09
C ILE A 49 14.09 16.61 -8.09
N CYS A 50 14.70 16.47 -9.26
CA CYS A 50 16.13 16.70 -9.45
C CYS A 50 16.31 18.06 -10.13
N GLU A 51 17.30 18.83 -9.66
CA GLU A 51 17.79 20.03 -10.35
C GLU A 51 18.56 19.67 -11.62
#